data_AF-A0A976H2H5-F1
#
_entry.id   AF-A0A976H2H5-F1
#
_cell.length_a   1.000
_cell.length_b   1.000
_cell.length_c   1.000
_cell.angle_alpha   90.00
_cell.angle_beta   90.00
_cell.angle_gamma   90.00
#
_symmetry.space_group_name_H-M   'P 1'
#
loop_
_entity.id
_entity.type
_entity.pdbx_description
1 polymer ?
#
loop_
_entity_poly.entity_id
_entity_poly.type
_entity_poly.pdbx_seq_one_letter_code
_entity_poly.pdbx_strand_id
1 'polypeptide(L)'
;MPWDEYSSLVLASETARMRDMEPMMRELNQSERPREKMERLGERALSDEELMAIFLRTGMKGKSAIQLGRELLQQAGSLSRFGQLSLAEMKKIKGIGPAKACELKAAIELGGRVARSLSHGVAMDSPEVIYQHFAPQLQHLQKERLVVALLNAKLHLLAVVDISEGTVSETLAHPREILHPVINRNAYAFFLMHNHPSGDPHPSRADVQLTARLREAAELMQIRFIDHVIIGTPGAGRSAFFSFRESGQL
;
A
#
# COMPACT_ATOMS: atom_id res chain seq x y z
N MET A 1 -7.59 -60.10 22.91
CA MET A 1 -7.43 -58.65 22.70
C MET A 1 -8.81 -58.02 22.84
N PRO A 2 -8.99 -57.06 23.76
CA PRO A 2 -10.31 -56.61 24.19
C PRO A 2 -10.92 -55.60 23.21
N TRP A 3 -12.23 -55.63 23.09
CA TRP A 3 -13.05 -54.74 22.24
C TRP A 3 -12.97 -53.25 22.62
N ASP A 4 -12.33 -52.91 23.75
CA ASP A 4 -12.20 -51.53 24.27
C ASP A 4 -11.17 -50.67 23.52
N GLU A 5 -10.16 -51.26 22.89
CA GLU A 5 -9.14 -50.49 22.14
C GLU A 5 -9.67 -49.96 20.80
N TYR A 6 -10.61 -50.66 20.17
CA TYR A 6 -11.17 -50.23 18.88
C TYR A 6 -12.16 -49.07 19.04
N SER A 7 -12.96 -49.08 20.11
CA SER A 7 -13.90 -47.98 20.40
C SER A 7 -13.18 -46.70 20.83
N SER A 8 -12.09 -46.83 21.61
CA SER A 8 -11.27 -45.69 22.02
C SER A 8 -10.48 -45.07 20.87
N LEU A 9 -10.00 -45.86 19.89
CA LEU A 9 -9.34 -45.33 18.68
C LEU A 9 -10.31 -44.59 17.73
N VAL A 10 -11.54 -45.07 17.57
CA VAL A 10 -12.56 -44.38 16.75
C VAL A 10 -12.99 -43.08 17.42
N LEU A 11 -13.26 -43.10 18.73
CA LEU A 11 -13.60 -41.90 19.51
C LEU A 11 -12.43 -40.90 19.60
N ALA A 12 -11.18 -41.36 19.69
CA ALA A 12 -9.99 -40.51 19.63
C ALA A 12 -9.81 -39.85 18.24
N SER A 13 -10.14 -40.57 17.16
CA SER A 13 -10.09 -40.02 15.80
C SER A 13 -11.22 -39.03 15.51
N GLU A 14 -12.41 -39.23 16.08
CA GLU A 14 -13.54 -38.28 15.99
C GLU A 14 -13.31 -37.04 16.86
N THR A 15 -12.78 -37.22 18.08
CA THR A 15 -12.42 -36.08 18.95
C THR A 15 -11.22 -35.28 18.43
N ALA A 16 -10.28 -35.91 17.71
CA ALA A 16 -9.22 -35.20 16.99
C ALA A 16 -9.77 -34.41 15.80
N ARG A 17 -10.73 -34.96 15.03
CA ARG A 17 -11.43 -34.21 13.95
C ARG A 17 -12.28 -33.04 14.46
N MET A 18 -12.76 -33.12 15.70
CA MET A 18 -13.53 -32.04 16.33
C MET A 18 -12.67 -30.93 16.96
N ARG A 19 -11.36 -31.16 17.18
CA ARG A 19 -10.46 -30.19 17.85
C ARG A 19 -9.87 -29.12 16.93
N ASP A 20 -9.89 -29.33 15.61
CA ASP A 20 -9.34 -28.38 14.62
C ASP A 20 -10.41 -27.52 13.93
N MET A 21 -11.68 -27.59 14.35
CA MET A 21 -12.76 -26.83 13.73
C MET A 21 -13.05 -25.57 14.55
N GLU A 22 -12.30 -24.50 14.24
CA GLU A 22 -12.59 -23.14 14.71
C GLU A 22 -14.06 -22.78 14.38
N PRO A 23 -14.80 -22.17 15.32
CA PRO A 23 -16.25 -22.02 15.22
C PRO A 23 -16.68 -21.18 14.00
N MET A 24 -17.80 -21.56 13.40
CA MET A 24 -18.43 -20.74 12.36
C MET A 24 -18.88 -19.38 12.93
N MET A 25 -19.03 -18.36 12.09
CA MET A 25 -19.53 -17.03 12.52
C MET A 25 -20.86 -17.08 13.30
N ARG A 26 -21.71 -18.07 13.02
CA ARG A 26 -22.98 -18.28 13.74
C ARG A 26 -22.77 -18.86 15.15
N GLU A 27 -21.67 -19.58 15.35
CA GLU A 27 -21.27 -20.29 16.57
C GLU A 27 -20.39 -19.42 17.48
N LEU A 28 -19.84 -18.32 16.97
CA LEU A 28 -19.25 -17.27 17.81
C LEU A 28 -20.34 -16.66 18.69
N ASN A 29 -19.99 -16.40 19.96
CA ASN A 29 -20.78 -15.54 20.83
C ASN A 29 -21.08 -14.24 20.06
N GLN A 30 -22.30 -13.72 20.17
CA GLN A 30 -22.69 -12.52 19.43
C GLN A 30 -21.72 -11.36 19.64
N SER A 31 -21.16 -11.22 20.85
CA SER A 31 -20.16 -10.21 21.21
C SER A 31 -18.76 -10.37 20.60
N GLU A 32 -18.46 -11.55 20.06
CA GLU A 32 -17.19 -11.92 19.41
C GLU A 32 -17.25 -11.79 17.89
N ARG A 33 -18.46 -11.61 17.33
CA ARG A 33 -18.63 -11.40 15.90
C ARG A 33 -18.05 -10.03 15.51
N PRO A 34 -17.37 -9.89 14.36
CA PRO A 34 -16.61 -8.68 14.05
C PRO A 34 -17.42 -7.38 14.08
N ARG A 35 -18.67 -7.38 13.59
CA ARG A 35 -19.50 -6.17 13.54
C ARG A 35 -19.93 -5.75 14.94
N GLU A 36 -20.39 -6.70 15.72
CA GLU A 36 -20.82 -6.52 17.10
C GLU A 36 -19.64 -6.15 18.02
N LYS A 37 -18.46 -6.73 17.79
CA LYS A 37 -17.20 -6.36 18.46
C LYS A 37 -16.81 -4.93 18.12
N MET A 38 -16.94 -4.51 16.86
CA MET A 38 -16.67 -3.13 16.42
C MET A 38 -17.63 -2.14 17.08
N GLU A 39 -18.92 -2.45 17.16
CA GLU A 39 -19.92 -1.60 17.84
C GLU A 39 -19.61 -1.44 19.33
N ARG A 40 -19.14 -2.51 20.00
CA ARG A 40 -18.89 -2.51 21.44
C ARG A 40 -17.54 -1.90 21.83
N LEU A 41 -16.48 -2.18 21.07
CA LEU A 41 -15.09 -1.89 21.44
C LEU A 41 -14.37 -0.92 20.49
N GLY A 42 -15.02 -0.53 19.39
CA GLY A 42 -14.44 0.31 18.35
C GLY A 42 -13.61 -0.47 17.32
N GLU A 43 -13.30 0.20 16.22
CA GLU A 43 -12.58 -0.38 15.07
C GLU A 43 -11.16 -0.84 15.40
N ARG A 44 -10.50 -0.20 16.37
CA ARG A 44 -9.13 -0.53 16.80
C ARG A 44 -9.01 -1.86 17.55
N ALA A 45 -10.13 -2.40 18.04
CA ALA A 45 -10.15 -3.67 18.74
C ALA A 45 -10.16 -4.88 17.78
N LEU A 46 -10.31 -4.64 16.48
CA LEU A 46 -10.36 -5.69 15.48
C LEU A 46 -8.97 -5.98 14.92
N SER A 47 -8.69 -7.25 14.66
CA SER A 47 -7.55 -7.67 13.84
C SER A 47 -7.82 -7.45 12.35
N ASP A 48 -6.76 -7.52 11.54
CA ASP A 48 -6.88 -7.40 10.08
C ASP A 48 -7.82 -8.46 9.49
N GLU A 49 -7.78 -9.71 9.98
CA GLU A 49 -8.70 -10.75 9.52
C GLU A 49 -10.17 -10.50 9.94
N GLU A 50 -10.40 -9.87 11.09
CA GLU A 50 -11.74 -9.47 11.55
C GLU A 50 -12.28 -8.30 10.71
N LEU A 51 -11.44 -7.31 10.39
CA LEU A 51 -11.78 -6.22 9.47
C LEU A 51 -12.17 -6.78 8.10
N MET A 52 -11.39 -7.72 7.56
CA MET A 52 -11.72 -8.40 6.31
C MET A 52 -13.03 -9.21 6.40
N ALA A 53 -13.26 -9.90 7.52
CA ALA A 53 -14.46 -10.71 7.72
C ALA A 53 -15.77 -9.90 7.59
N ILE A 54 -15.75 -8.62 7.99
CA ILE A 54 -16.90 -7.71 7.84
C ILE A 54 -17.31 -7.56 6.38
N PHE A 55 -16.33 -7.38 5.47
CA PHE A 55 -16.55 -7.28 4.03
C PHE A 55 -16.86 -8.63 3.38
N LEU A 56 -16.26 -9.71 3.88
CA LEU A 56 -16.54 -11.05 3.37
C LEU A 56 -17.96 -11.51 3.70
N ARG A 57 -18.57 -10.97 4.77
CA ARG A 57 -19.93 -11.22 5.32
C ARG A 57 -20.18 -12.65 5.76
N THR A 58 -19.95 -13.58 4.85
CA THR A 58 -20.10 -15.02 5.04
C THR A 58 -18.82 -15.72 4.64
N GLY A 59 -18.52 -16.79 5.38
CA GLY A 59 -17.46 -17.71 5.01
C GLY A 59 -17.86 -18.59 3.82
N MET A 60 -17.18 -19.71 3.66
CA MET A 60 -17.48 -20.73 2.65
C MET A 60 -17.74 -22.08 3.31
N LYS A 61 -18.16 -23.09 2.55
CA LYS A 61 -18.39 -24.43 3.11
C LYS A 61 -17.11 -24.91 3.84
N GLY A 62 -17.22 -25.13 5.15
CA GLY A 62 -16.13 -25.56 6.02
C GLY A 62 -15.18 -24.46 6.51
N LYS A 63 -15.44 -23.17 6.24
CA LYS A 63 -14.61 -22.05 6.74
C LYS A 63 -15.44 -20.83 7.12
N SER A 64 -15.12 -20.19 8.25
CA SER A 64 -15.72 -18.92 8.68
C SER A 64 -15.21 -17.74 7.85
N ALA A 65 -15.87 -16.57 7.96
CA ALA A 65 -15.42 -15.36 7.28
C ALA A 65 -14.06 -14.86 7.82
N ILE A 66 -13.80 -15.05 9.12
CA ILE A 66 -12.53 -14.70 9.76
C ILE A 66 -11.41 -15.61 9.25
N GLN A 67 -11.66 -16.92 9.17
CA GLN A 67 -10.71 -17.88 8.59
C GLN A 67 -10.38 -17.56 7.13
N LEU A 68 -11.41 -17.22 6.35
CA LEU A 68 -11.21 -16.80 4.97
C LEU A 68 -10.36 -15.52 4.90
N GLY A 69 -10.61 -14.53 5.78
CA GLY A 69 -9.79 -13.32 5.90
C GLY A 69 -8.34 -13.62 6.23
N ARG A 70 -8.10 -14.51 7.21
CA ARG A 70 -6.75 -14.93 7.62
C ARG A 70 -6.01 -15.62 6.48
N GLU A 71 -6.64 -16.56 5.78
CA GLU A 71 -6.05 -17.24 4.63
C GLU A 71 -5.72 -16.29 3.49
N LEU A 72 -6.59 -15.28 3.25
CA LEU A 72 -6.34 -14.26 2.25
C LEU A 72 -5.09 -13.44 2.55
N LEU A 73 -4.95 -13.00 3.80
CA LEU A 73 -3.78 -12.24 4.24
C LEU A 73 -2.51 -13.09 4.18
N GLN A 74 -2.59 -14.38 4.57
CA GLN A 74 -1.47 -15.31 4.46
C GLN A 74 -1.05 -15.56 3.01
N GLN A 75 -2.01 -15.75 2.09
CA GLN A 75 -1.72 -15.93 0.66
C GLN A 75 -1.12 -14.67 0.03
N ALA A 76 -1.59 -13.49 0.43
CA ALA A 76 -1.03 -12.22 -0.03
C ALA A 76 0.34 -11.91 0.62
N GLY A 77 0.61 -12.47 1.80
CA GLY A 77 1.82 -12.28 2.60
C GLY A 77 1.83 -11.01 3.45
N SER A 78 1.04 -9.99 3.09
CA SER A 78 0.81 -8.81 3.93
C SER A 78 -0.47 -8.08 3.53
N LEU A 79 -1.02 -7.26 4.43
CA LEU A 79 -2.17 -6.39 4.14
C LEU A 79 -1.86 -5.42 2.99
N SER A 80 -0.62 -4.90 2.93
CA SER A 80 -0.17 -4.04 1.83
C SER A 80 -0.23 -4.77 0.49
N ARG A 81 0.33 -5.98 0.38
CA ARG A 81 0.26 -6.78 -0.86
C ARG A 81 -1.17 -7.16 -1.22
N PHE A 82 -2.01 -7.45 -0.23
CA PHE A 82 -3.43 -7.71 -0.46
C PHE A 82 -4.12 -6.51 -1.13
N GLY A 83 -3.84 -5.29 -0.65
CA GLY A 83 -4.38 -4.06 -1.21
C GLY A 83 -4.03 -3.84 -2.69
N GLN A 84 -2.90 -4.39 -3.13
CA GLN A 84 -2.33 -4.22 -4.47
C GLN A 84 -2.91 -5.19 -5.50
N LEU A 85 -3.53 -6.29 -5.06
CA LEU A 85 -4.13 -7.26 -5.98
C LEU A 85 -5.13 -6.56 -6.92
N SER A 86 -5.07 -6.90 -8.20
CA SER A 86 -6.07 -6.52 -9.18
C SER A 86 -7.40 -7.22 -8.90
N LEU A 87 -8.49 -6.69 -9.45
CA LEU A 87 -9.79 -7.37 -9.38
C LEU A 87 -9.73 -8.79 -9.99
N ALA A 88 -8.93 -8.99 -11.03
CA ALA A 88 -8.76 -10.30 -11.66
C ALA A 88 -8.03 -11.28 -10.72
N GLU A 89 -6.99 -10.83 -10.02
CA GLU A 89 -6.25 -11.64 -9.05
C GLU A 89 -7.11 -11.97 -7.82
N MET A 90 -7.84 -10.98 -7.28
CA MET A 90 -8.75 -11.22 -6.15
C MET A 90 -9.82 -12.27 -6.50
N LYS A 91 -10.39 -12.22 -7.72
CA LYS A 91 -11.39 -13.18 -8.18
C LYS A 91 -10.86 -14.61 -8.36
N LYS A 92 -9.53 -14.80 -8.49
CA LYS A 92 -8.94 -16.15 -8.52
C LYS A 92 -8.94 -16.81 -7.14
N ILE A 93 -9.13 -16.04 -6.07
CA ILE A 93 -9.09 -16.58 -4.72
C ILE A 93 -10.43 -17.22 -4.37
N LYS A 94 -10.36 -18.49 -3.95
CA LYS A 94 -11.55 -19.27 -3.58
C LYS A 94 -12.32 -18.57 -2.46
N GLY A 95 -13.62 -18.32 -2.69
CA GLY A 95 -14.48 -17.62 -1.74
C GLY A 95 -14.60 -16.11 -1.99
N ILE A 96 -13.82 -15.53 -2.91
CA ILE A 96 -13.98 -14.15 -3.38
C ILE A 96 -14.65 -14.14 -4.75
N GLY A 97 -15.96 -13.95 -4.74
CA GLY A 97 -16.72 -13.63 -5.95
C GLY A 97 -16.55 -12.18 -6.39
N PRO A 98 -17.10 -11.81 -7.56
CA PRO A 98 -16.96 -10.46 -8.11
C PRO A 98 -17.46 -9.35 -7.18
N ALA A 99 -18.56 -9.58 -6.46
CA ALA A 99 -19.09 -8.61 -5.50
C ALA A 99 -18.12 -8.34 -4.34
N LYS A 100 -17.61 -9.40 -3.70
CA LYS A 100 -16.65 -9.28 -2.58
C LYS A 100 -15.35 -8.61 -3.02
N ALA A 101 -14.86 -8.94 -4.22
CA ALA A 101 -13.66 -8.31 -4.78
C ALA A 101 -13.86 -6.79 -4.98
N CYS A 102 -15.00 -6.38 -5.55
CA CYS A 102 -15.32 -4.96 -5.73
C CYS A 102 -15.46 -4.22 -4.39
N GLU A 103 -16.15 -4.81 -3.40
CA GLU A 103 -16.30 -4.22 -2.06
C GLU A 103 -14.95 -4.00 -1.37
N LEU A 104 -14.06 -5.00 -1.40
CA LEU A 104 -12.72 -4.90 -0.83
C LEU A 104 -11.87 -3.83 -1.54
N LYS A 105 -11.83 -3.82 -2.89
CA LYS A 105 -11.11 -2.77 -3.63
C LYS A 105 -11.66 -1.37 -3.37
N ALA A 106 -12.99 -1.23 -3.28
CA ALA A 106 -13.61 0.04 -2.97
C ALA A 106 -13.22 0.52 -1.57
N ALA A 107 -13.22 -0.36 -0.57
CA ALA A 107 -12.79 -0.04 0.79
C ALA A 107 -11.32 0.42 0.84
N ILE A 108 -10.42 -0.27 0.14
CA ILE A 108 -8.99 0.09 0.06
C ILE A 108 -8.80 1.46 -0.59
N GLU A 109 -9.46 1.72 -1.74
CA GLU A 109 -9.36 3.02 -2.41
C GLU A 109 -9.96 4.15 -1.57
N LEU A 110 -11.08 3.89 -0.87
CA LEU A 110 -11.67 4.87 0.03
C LEU A 110 -10.73 5.20 1.20
N GLY A 111 -10.14 4.18 1.83
CA GLY A 111 -9.11 4.36 2.84
C GLY A 111 -7.91 5.16 2.32
N GLY A 112 -7.47 4.87 1.10
CA GLY A 112 -6.44 5.65 0.40
C GLY A 112 -6.83 7.11 0.17
N ARG A 113 -8.08 7.39 -0.21
CA ARG A 113 -8.58 8.77 -0.36
C ARG A 113 -8.65 9.52 0.96
N VAL A 114 -9.08 8.86 2.03
CA VAL A 114 -9.12 9.46 3.38
C VAL A 114 -7.70 9.77 3.86
N ALA A 115 -6.75 8.86 3.67
CA ALA A 115 -5.35 9.11 4.00
C ALA A 115 -4.79 10.32 3.22
N ARG A 116 -5.11 10.42 1.91
CA ARG A 116 -4.76 11.58 1.07
C ARG A 116 -5.44 12.87 1.49
N SER A 117 -6.71 12.81 1.93
CA SER A 117 -7.44 14.01 2.36
C SER A 117 -6.96 14.52 3.71
N LEU A 118 -6.60 13.62 4.63
CA LEU A 118 -5.99 13.96 5.93
C LEU A 118 -4.61 14.60 5.80
N SER A 119 -3.97 14.47 4.63
CA SER A 119 -2.70 15.12 4.34
C SER A 119 -2.84 16.49 3.68
N HIS A 120 -4.06 17.01 3.49
CA HIS A 120 -4.27 18.43 3.19
C HIS A 120 -3.77 19.30 4.34
N GLY A 121 -2.76 20.12 4.07
CA GLY A 121 -2.16 21.03 5.05
C GLY A 121 -0.93 20.48 5.76
N VAL A 122 -0.43 19.30 5.38
CA VAL A 122 0.89 18.83 5.80
C VAL A 122 1.94 19.45 4.90
N ALA A 123 2.96 20.07 5.50
CA ALA A 123 4.12 20.58 4.77
C ALA A 123 4.99 19.41 4.30
N MET A 124 5.32 19.39 3.01
CA MET A 124 6.22 18.40 2.41
C MET A 124 7.66 18.91 2.51
N ASP A 125 8.17 19.03 3.72
CA ASP A 125 9.46 19.67 4.04
C ASP A 125 10.58 18.70 4.44
N SER A 126 10.24 17.43 4.70
CA SER A 126 11.18 16.34 4.94
C SER A 126 10.93 15.16 3.99
N PRO A 127 11.98 14.40 3.63
CA PRO A 127 11.82 13.23 2.78
C PRO A 127 11.04 12.10 3.48
N GLU A 128 11.02 12.02 4.82
CA GLU A 128 10.15 11.10 5.54
C GLU A 128 8.68 11.43 5.35
N VAL A 129 8.31 12.72 5.42
CA VAL A 129 6.92 13.15 5.18
C VAL A 129 6.52 12.85 3.74
N ILE A 130 7.41 13.15 2.79
CA ILE A 130 7.21 12.82 1.37
C ILE A 130 7.02 11.29 1.20
N TYR A 131 7.91 10.48 1.75
CA TYR A 131 7.83 9.03 1.67
C TYR A 131 6.53 8.49 2.30
N GLN A 132 6.20 8.90 3.51
CA GLN A 132 4.99 8.46 4.20
C GLN A 132 3.72 8.81 3.42
N HIS A 133 3.71 9.98 2.77
CA HIS A 133 2.59 10.40 1.95
C HIS A 133 2.50 9.60 0.65
N PHE A 134 3.60 9.37 -0.06
CA PHE A 134 3.60 8.86 -1.43
C PHE A 134 3.88 7.36 -1.58
N ALA A 135 4.53 6.72 -0.60
CA ALA A 135 4.82 5.29 -0.65
C ALA A 135 3.57 4.42 -0.85
N PRO A 136 2.42 4.66 -0.19
CA PRO A 136 1.21 3.89 -0.44
C PRO A 136 0.72 3.94 -1.88
N GLN A 137 1.03 5.01 -2.63
CA GLN A 137 0.59 5.19 -4.02
C GLN A 137 1.60 4.66 -5.05
N LEU A 138 2.90 4.76 -4.76
CA LEU A 138 3.96 4.51 -5.75
C LEU A 138 4.72 3.20 -5.52
N GLN A 139 4.92 2.78 -4.26
CA GLN A 139 5.79 1.65 -3.91
C GLN A 139 5.38 0.33 -4.57
N HIS A 140 4.08 0.15 -4.84
CA HIS A 140 3.52 -1.11 -5.32
C HIS A 140 3.41 -1.23 -6.84
N LEU A 141 3.77 -0.17 -7.56
CA LEU A 141 3.64 -0.15 -9.01
C LEU A 141 4.68 -1.08 -9.63
N GLN A 142 4.22 -1.96 -10.51
CA GLN A 142 5.06 -2.96 -11.21
C GLN A 142 5.94 -2.33 -12.31
N LYS A 143 5.68 -1.06 -12.62
CA LYS A 143 6.49 -0.24 -13.51
C LYS A 143 6.98 0.97 -12.75
N GLU A 144 8.13 1.44 -13.14
CA GLU A 144 8.66 2.72 -12.70
C GLU A 144 7.76 3.85 -13.19
N ARG A 145 7.46 4.79 -12.28
CA ARG A 145 6.64 5.96 -12.52
C ARG A 145 7.37 7.18 -11.99
N LEU A 146 7.68 8.12 -12.88
CA LEU A 146 8.26 9.40 -12.53
C LEU A 146 7.15 10.43 -12.35
N VAL A 147 7.16 11.12 -11.22
CA VAL A 147 6.09 12.01 -10.78
C VAL A 147 6.70 13.30 -10.23
N VAL A 148 6.11 14.44 -10.60
CA VAL A 148 6.44 15.73 -10.01
C VAL A 148 5.32 16.17 -9.07
N ALA A 149 5.68 16.55 -7.85
CA ALA A 149 4.77 17.12 -6.87
C ALA A 149 4.98 18.64 -6.78
N LEU A 150 3.88 19.38 -6.85
CA LEU A 150 3.82 20.82 -6.94
C LEU A 150 3.41 21.40 -5.60
N LEU A 151 4.13 22.40 -5.11
CA LEU A 151 3.95 22.94 -3.77
C LEU A 151 3.65 24.43 -3.77
N ASN A 152 2.88 24.86 -2.78
CA ASN A 152 2.68 26.29 -2.49
C ASN A 152 3.78 26.84 -1.57
N ALA A 153 3.68 28.13 -1.22
CA ALA A 153 4.64 28.81 -0.36
C ALA A 153 4.74 28.24 1.08
N LYS A 154 3.73 27.50 1.54
CA LYS A 154 3.74 26.77 2.82
C LYS A 154 4.21 25.31 2.66
N LEU A 155 4.73 24.96 1.48
CA LEU A 155 5.13 23.60 1.12
C LEU A 155 3.99 22.57 1.18
N HIS A 156 2.73 23.02 1.09
CA HIS A 156 1.60 22.10 0.96
C HIS A 156 1.42 21.70 -0.50
N LEU A 157 0.94 20.47 -0.70
CA LEU A 157 0.66 19.90 -2.01
C LEU A 157 -0.45 20.70 -2.73
N LEU A 158 -0.10 21.28 -3.89
CA LEU A 158 -1.04 21.87 -4.85
C LEU A 158 -1.55 20.81 -5.81
N ALA A 159 -0.64 19.96 -6.30
CA ALA A 159 -0.94 18.96 -7.30
C ALA A 159 0.20 17.95 -7.45
N VAL A 160 -0.13 16.84 -8.11
CA VAL A 160 0.79 15.76 -8.46
C VAL A 160 0.60 15.50 -9.96
N VAL A 161 1.69 15.40 -10.72
CA VAL A 161 1.65 15.22 -12.17
C VAL A 161 2.57 14.06 -12.56
N ASP A 162 2.01 13.07 -13.24
CA ASP A 162 2.78 11.99 -13.85
C ASP A 162 3.60 12.52 -15.03
N ILE A 163 4.90 12.24 -15.05
CA ILE A 163 5.82 12.63 -16.14
C ILE A 163 6.06 11.46 -17.08
N SER A 164 6.30 10.25 -16.55
CA SER A 164 6.51 9.06 -17.36
C SER A 164 6.08 7.77 -16.65
N GLU A 165 5.81 6.73 -17.43
CA GLU A 165 5.55 5.35 -16.98
C GLU A 165 6.37 4.37 -17.82
N GLY A 166 7.15 3.51 -17.17
CA GLY A 166 8.06 2.54 -17.80
C GLY A 166 9.49 2.69 -17.30
N THR A 167 10.38 1.79 -17.73
CA THR A 167 11.82 1.94 -17.48
C THR A 167 12.24 3.32 -17.98
N VAL A 168 12.85 4.14 -17.13
CA VAL A 168 13.34 5.47 -17.51
C VAL A 168 14.32 5.32 -18.68
N SER A 169 13.81 5.36 -19.91
CA SER A 169 14.62 5.63 -21.08
C SER A 169 14.94 7.12 -21.04
N GLU A 170 16.20 7.46 -21.30
CA GLU A 170 16.73 8.84 -21.25
C GLU A 170 15.90 9.85 -22.08
N THR A 171 15.03 9.37 -22.97
CA THR A 171 14.23 10.15 -23.92
C THR A 171 12.94 10.76 -23.35
N LEU A 172 12.38 10.28 -22.23
CA LEU A 172 11.06 10.71 -21.75
C LEU A 172 11.08 11.72 -20.58
N ALA A 173 12.16 11.81 -19.82
CA ALA A 173 12.25 12.67 -18.63
C ALA A 173 13.23 13.85 -18.83
N HIS A 174 12.84 14.83 -19.64
CA HIS A 174 13.62 16.06 -19.80
C HIS A 174 13.19 17.15 -18.79
N PRO A 175 14.12 18.01 -18.30
CA PRO A 175 13.78 19.09 -17.38
C PRO A 175 12.61 19.97 -17.85
N ARG A 176 12.48 20.20 -19.17
CA ARG A 176 11.35 20.95 -19.72
C ARG A 176 9.98 20.32 -19.42
N GLU A 177 9.88 19.00 -19.49
CA GLU A 177 8.61 18.28 -19.26
C GLU A 177 8.26 18.31 -17.77
N ILE A 178 9.28 18.23 -16.91
CA ILE A 178 9.13 18.28 -15.45
C ILE A 178 8.79 19.69 -14.98
N LEU A 179 9.45 20.73 -15.52
CA LEU A 179 9.26 22.13 -15.12
C LEU A 179 8.01 22.75 -15.74
N HIS A 180 7.53 22.29 -16.90
CA HIS A 180 6.32 22.80 -17.54
C HIS A 180 5.09 22.82 -16.61
N PRO A 181 4.71 21.74 -15.91
CA PRO A 181 3.60 21.78 -14.94
C PRO A 181 3.91 22.65 -13.71
N VAL A 182 5.18 22.81 -13.33
CA VAL A 182 5.61 23.69 -12.22
C VAL A 182 5.32 25.15 -12.53
N ILE A 183 5.71 25.57 -13.74
CA ILE A 183 5.52 26.94 -14.23
C ILE A 183 4.03 27.22 -14.48
N ASN A 184 3.35 26.33 -15.21
CA ASN A 184 1.96 26.55 -15.61
C ASN A 184 0.97 26.57 -14.45
N ARG A 185 1.35 25.99 -13.30
CA ARG A 185 0.54 26.01 -12.08
C ARG A 185 1.06 26.98 -11.04
N ASN A 186 2.00 27.86 -11.41
CA ASN A 186 2.59 28.87 -10.54
C ASN A 186 3.03 28.28 -9.19
N ALA A 187 3.61 27.07 -9.21
CA ALA A 187 4.06 26.42 -8.01
C ALA A 187 5.27 27.18 -7.44
N TYR A 188 5.28 27.36 -6.13
CA TYR A 188 6.38 28.02 -5.42
C TYR A 188 7.62 27.11 -5.35
N ALA A 189 7.39 25.82 -5.17
CA ALA A 189 8.41 24.81 -5.07
C ALA A 189 7.90 23.48 -5.66
N PHE A 190 8.80 22.54 -5.91
CA PHE A 190 8.45 21.20 -6.35
C PHE A 190 9.44 20.17 -5.82
N PHE A 191 9.06 18.90 -5.85
CA PHE A 191 10.00 17.78 -5.73
C PHE A 191 9.66 16.71 -6.75
N LEU A 192 10.66 15.90 -7.07
CA LEU A 192 10.58 14.79 -8.00
C LEU A 192 10.50 13.48 -7.21
N MET A 193 9.78 12.49 -7.72
CA MET A 193 9.77 11.15 -7.16
C MET A 193 9.65 10.10 -8.24
N HIS A 194 10.20 8.92 -7.96
CA HIS A 194 9.83 7.71 -8.68
C HIS A 194 9.95 6.47 -7.80
N ASN A 195 9.24 5.42 -8.18
CA ASN A 195 9.38 4.10 -7.55
C ASN A 195 10.38 3.23 -8.32
N HIS A 196 11.14 2.43 -7.58
CA HIS A 196 11.89 1.31 -8.15
C HIS A 196 11.11 0.00 -7.90
N PRO A 197 10.57 -0.67 -8.95
CA PRO A 197 9.85 -1.93 -8.78
C PRO A 197 10.71 -3.05 -8.17
N SER A 198 12.04 -2.96 -8.28
CA SER A 198 12.99 -3.86 -7.61
C SER A 198 12.94 -3.77 -6.08
N GLY A 199 12.40 -2.68 -5.55
CA GLY A 199 12.36 -2.35 -4.13
C GLY A 199 13.65 -1.70 -3.61
N ASP A 200 14.73 -1.64 -4.38
CA ASP A 200 15.97 -0.98 -3.99
C ASP A 200 15.93 0.52 -4.33
N PRO A 201 15.95 1.44 -3.34
CA PRO A 201 15.84 2.87 -3.61
C PRO A 201 17.16 3.51 -4.07
N HIS A 202 18.26 2.78 -4.24
CA HIS A 202 19.51 3.37 -4.71
C HIS A 202 19.37 3.99 -6.10
N PRO A 203 19.86 5.23 -6.32
CA PRO A 203 19.73 5.91 -7.60
C PRO A 203 20.59 5.25 -8.68
N SER A 204 20.03 5.18 -9.89
CA SER A 204 20.77 4.86 -11.10
C SER A 204 21.63 6.06 -11.55
N ARG A 205 22.53 5.82 -12.51
CA ARG A 205 23.29 6.91 -13.16
C ARG A 205 22.36 7.89 -13.88
N ALA A 206 21.24 7.43 -14.40
CA ALA A 206 20.25 8.27 -15.08
C ALA A 206 19.57 9.20 -14.08
N ASP A 207 19.22 8.70 -12.89
CA ASP A 207 18.61 9.51 -11.82
C ASP A 207 19.53 10.63 -11.37
N VAL A 208 20.82 10.31 -11.14
CA VAL A 208 21.83 11.30 -10.74
C VAL A 208 21.97 12.39 -11.80
N GLN A 209 22.09 12.02 -13.07
CA GLN A 209 22.20 12.97 -14.18
C GLN A 209 20.94 13.82 -14.35
N LEU A 210 19.76 13.21 -14.27
CA LEU A 210 18.48 13.91 -14.35
C LEU A 210 18.37 14.95 -13.24
N THR A 211 18.67 14.55 -12.00
CA THR A 211 18.61 15.41 -10.81
C THR A 211 19.53 16.61 -10.96
N ALA A 212 20.78 16.39 -11.39
CA ALA A 212 21.76 17.47 -11.57
C ALA A 212 21.29 18.49 -12.62
N ARG A 213 20.86 18.03 -13.81
CA ARG A 213 20.34 18.93 -14.86
C ARG A 213 19.08 19.67 -14.41
N LEU A 214 18.21 19.00 -13.67
CA LEU A 214 16.96 19.59 -13.20
C LEU A 214 17.22 20.63 -12.12
N ARG A 215 18.20 20.41 -11.23
CA ARG A 215 18.67 21.41 -10.25
C ARG A 215 19.17 22.66 -10.96
N GLU A 216 20.09 22.51 -11.91
CA GLU A 216 20.64 23.66 -12.67
C GLU A 216 19.52 24.45 -13.38
N ALA A 217 18.58 23.75 -14.01
CA ALA A 217 17.45 24.40 -14.68
C ALA A 217 16.52 25.11 -13.69
N ALA A 218 16.20 24.48 -12.56
CA ALA A 218 15.35 25.06 -11.53
C ALA A 218 16.00 26.30 -10.89
N GLU A 219 17.30 26.25 -10.61
CA GLU A 219 18.08 27.40 -10.11
C GLU A 219 18.08 28.57 -11.09
N LEU A 220 18.33 28.31 -12.37
CA LEU A 220 18.29 29.35 -13.42
C LEU A 220 16.91 30.02 -13.50
N MET A 221 15.85 29.23 -13.30
CA MET A 221 14.47 29.71 -13.31
C MET A 221 13.99 30.27 -11.97
N GLN A 222 14.84 30.24 -10.93
CA GLN A 222 14.51 30.64 -9.56
C GLN A 222 13.30 29.88 -8.98
N ILE A 223 13.16 28.62 -9.36
CA ILE A 223 12.13 27.72 -8.85
C ILE A 223 12.77 26.79 -7.81
N ARG A 224 12.17 26.68 -6.64
CA ARG A 224 12.73 25.88 -5.55
C ARG A 224 12.52 24.38 -5.78
N PHE A 225 13.60 23.66 -6.08
CA PHE A 225 13.62 22.20 -6.12
C PHE A 225 13.92 21.65 -4.72
N ILE A 226 12.93 21.05 -4.07
CA ILE A 226 12.99 20.64 -2.65
C ILE A 226 13.78 19.36 -2.48
N ASP A 227 13.51 18.36 -3.30
CA ASP A 227 14.15 17.05 -3.24
C ASP A 227 13.88 16.23 -4.51
N HIS A 228 14.65 15.17 -4.67
CA HIS A 228 14.30 14.03 -5.50
C HIS A 228 14.27 12.79 -4.59
N VAL A 229 13.10 12.13 -4.50
CA VAL A 229 12.91 10.98 -3.60
C VAL A 229 12.62 9.70 -4.38
N ILE A 230 13.49 8.71 -4.24
CA ILE A 230 13.28 7.37 -4.82
C ILE A 230 12.60 6.48 -3.79
N ILE A 231 11.44 5.93 -4.16
CA ILE A 231 10.61 5.08 -3.31
C ILE A 231 10.94 3.61 -3.58
N GLY A 232 11.50 2.96 -2.57
CA GLY A 232 11.76 1.52 -2.55
C GLY A 232 10.79 0.80 -1.61
N THR A 233 11.16 -0.43 -1.25
CA THR A 233 10.44 -1.24 -0.26
C THR A 233 11.27 -1.41 1.00
N PRO A 234 10.69 -1.26 2.21
CA PRO A 234 11.39 -1.53 3.46
C PRO A 234 11.94 -2.96 3.48
N GLY A 235 13.24 -3.10 3.74
CA GLY A 235 13.92 -4.39 3.91
C GLY A 235 14.68 -4.44 5.22
N ALA A 236 14.99 -5.65 5.71
CA ALA A 236 15.78 -5.81 6.93
C ALA A 236 17.15 -5.11 6.77
N GLY A 237 17.34 -3.99 7.47
CA GLY A 237 18.58 -3.20 7.45
C GLY A 237 18.76 -2.28 6.24
N ARG A 238 17.72 -2.01 5.44
CA ARG A 238 17.80 -1.08 4.29
C ARG A 238 16.75 0.03 4.41
N SER A 239 17.14 1.26 4.04
CA SER A 239 16.20 2.37 3.94
C SER A 239 15.09 2.05 2.94
N ALA A 240 13.87 2.51 3.22
CA ALA A 240 12.74 2.33 2.34
C ALA A 240 12.68 3.36 1.20
N PHE A 241 13.50 4.41 1.29
CA PHE A 241 13.63 5.46 0.28
C PHE A 241 15.05 6.03 0.24
N PHE A 242 15.32 6.79 -0.81
CA PHE A 242 16.54 7.57 -0.97
C PHE A 242 16.16 9.03 -1.23
N SER A 243 16.81 9.96 -0.54
CA SER A 243 16.68 11.41 -0.73
C SER A 243 17.98 11.97 -1.32
N PHE A 244 17.88 12.65 -2.46
CA PHE A 244 19.03 13.34 -3.04
C PHE A 244 19.47 14.51 -2.15
N ARG A 245 18.53 15.20 -1.49
CA ARG A 245 18.83 16.28 -0.54
C ARG A 245 19.63 15.78 0.66
N GLU A 246 19.18 14.71 1.32
CA GLU A 246 19.88 14.18 2.51
C GLU A 246 21.22 13.53 2.18
N SER A 247 21.36 12.96 0.99
CA SER A 247 22.64 12.42 0.53
C SER A 247 23.64 13.50 0.09
N GLY A 248 23.25 14.77 0.04
CA GLY A 248 24.08 15.90 -0.39
C GLY A 248 24.30 15.96 -1.92
N GLN A 249 23.46 15.27 -2.70
CA GLN A 249 23.52 15.23 -4.16
C GLN A 249 22.54 16.20 -4.84
N LEU A 250 21.78 16.98 -4.05
CA LEU A 250 20.97 18.11 -4.49
C LEU A 250 21.45 19.37 -3.76
#